data_AF-J3HH09-F1
#
_entry.id   AF-J3HH09-F1
#
_cell.length_a   1.000
_cell.length_b   1.000
_cell.length_c   1.000
_cell.angle_alpha   90.00
_cell.angle_beta   90.00
_cell.angle_gamma   90.00
#
_symmetry.space_group_name_H-M   'P 1'
#
loop_
_entity.id
_entity.type
_entity.pdbx_description
1 polymer ?
#
loop_
_entity_poly.entity_id
_entity_poly.type
_entity_poly.pdbx_seq_one_letter_code
_entity_poly.pdbx_strand_id
1 'polypeptide(L)'
;MASLINGLGGAAGFGENQLTRNDDSYTSNINISNVFGAAGLNFFGTNYTSISVNNNGNITFGGGLSTYTPYGMQGSSRPMIAPFFADVDTRGGTVSATPGGTSTGSNLVYYDFNSTGYGALTVTWDDVGYFSSKTDKLNAFQLQLVGKGGGNFDVIFRYETVNWTTGSASGGTGGLGGTVARAGYSTGDGASWYELPQSGNESAILGLETTPGNTGVAGYYKFSIVSGTSGNDNMQGTAGNDSLYGSSGNDVINGFAGNDVLYGAAGSDRLLGGLGDDTYVVDALDTLVELANQGIDVVQAETSYTLGDNLENLILTGNSSINGTGNALNNTIVGNSSNNIFNGAAGTDFVSYAYSNYGVRVDLSNTGSQYTYQGYDTFVSIEGVFGTDDSDTLTGNDLANFLIGGADSDILNGGAG
;
A
#
# COMPACT_ATOMS: atom_id res chain seq x y z
N MET A 1 25.65 1.65 2.04
CA MET A 1 24.71 0.70 1.40
C MET A 1 24.91 -0.65 2.07
N ALA A 2 23.86 -1.26 2.61
CA ALA A 2 23.98 -2.63 3.10
C ALA A 2 24.35 -3.53 1.91
N SER A 3 25.41 -4.30 2.04
CA SER A 3 25.72 -5.38 1.10
C SER A 3 24.51 -6.30 1.05
N LEU A 4 24.04 -6.61 -0.16
CA LEU A 4 22.93 -7.51 -0.36
C LEU A 4 23.26 -8.86 0.25
N ILE A 5 22.42 -9.33 1.16
CA ILE A 5 22.42 -10.74 1.52
C ILE A 5 21.89 -11.44 0.28
N ASN A 6 22.76 -12.20 -0.38
CA ASN A 6 22.41 -13.06 -1.52
C ASN A 6 21.50 -12.33 -2.50
N GLY A 7 21.93 -11.15 -2.97
CA GLY A 7 21.14 -10.38 -3.95
C GLY A 7 20.58 -11.33 -5.00
N LEU A 8 19.37 -11.08 -5.50
CA LEU A 8 18.92 -11.72 -6.74
C LEU A 8 20.07 -11.64 -7.76
N GLY A 9 20.91 -12.67 -7.93
CA GLY A 9 22.26 -12.46 -8.52
C GLY A 9 23.51 -12.97 -7.80
N GLY A 10 23.48 -13.44 -6.56
CA GLY A 10 24.71 -13.87 -5.85
C GLY A 10 25.21 -15.26 -6.25
N ALA A 11 26.54 -15.48 -6.30
CA ALA A 11 27.14 -16.79 -6.56
C ALA A 11 26.87 -17.86 -5.47
N ALA A 12 26.21 -17.48 -4.38
CA ALA A 12 25.93 -18.32 -3.21
C ALA A 12 24.57 -19.06 -3.27
N GLY A 13 23.72 -18.80 -4.28
CA GLY A 13 22.40 -19.40 -4.41
C GLY A 13 21.32 -18.71 -3.58
N PHE A 14 20.05 -19.09 -3.80
CA PHE A 14 18.91 -18.64 -3.02
C PHE A 14 19.06 -19.07 -1.55
N GLY A 15 18.48 -18.29 -0.64
CA GLY A 15 18.71 -18.35 0.81
C GLY A 15 18.84 -19.73 1.45
N GLU A 16 19.58 -19.82 2.55
CA GLU A 16 19.95 -21.09 3.19
C GLU A 16 18.76 -21.90 3.74
N ASN A 17 17.59 -21.25 3.89
CA ASN A 17 16.39 -21.86 4.43
C ASN A 17 15.24 -21.84 3.42
N GLN A 18 14.57 -22.98 3.29
CA GLN A 18 13.43 -23.16 2.40
C GLN A 18 12.14 -23.34 3.21
N LEU A 19 11.05 -22.70 2.78
CA LEU A 19 9.73 -23.00 3.32
C LEU A 19 9.20 -24.32 2.75
N THR A 20 8.37 -25.02 3.54
CA THR A 20 7.66 -26.20 3.05
C THR A 20 6.68 -25.79 1.96
N ARG A 21 6.60 -26.59 0.89
CA ARG A 21 5.62 -26.40 -0.18
C ARG A 21 4.19 -26.37 0.37
N ASN A 22 3.43 -25.35 0.01
CA ASN A 22 2.05 -25.15 0.42
C ASN A 22 1.30 -24.15 -0.49
N ASP A 23 0.03 -23.94 -0.17
CA ASP A 23 -0.95 -23.10 -0.86
C ASP A 23 -1.44 -21.95 0.03
N ASP A 24 -1.76 -22.24 1.29
CA ASP A 24 -2.40 -21.25 2.17
C ASP A 24 -1.89 -21.28 3.61
N SER A 25 -0.80 -22.01 3.87
CA SER A 25 -0.27 -22.07 5.24
C SER A 25 0.96 -21.21 5.41
N TYR A 26 1.02 -20.57 6.55
CA TYR A 26 2.23 -19.96 7.08
C TYR A 26 3.21 -21.03 7.57
N THR A 27 4.49 -20.67 7.60
CA THR A 27 5.48 -21.41 8.38
C THR A 27 5.52 -20.92 9.82
N SER A 28 5.90 -21.79 10.76
CA SER A 28 6.07 -21.40 12.17
C SER A 28 6.91 -20.14 12.30
N ASN A 29 6.63 -19.32 13.33
CA ASN A 29 7.28 -18.04 13.51
C ASN A 29 8.81 -18.17 13.44
N ILE A 30 9.41 -17.44 12.51
CA ILE A 30 10.85 -17.31 12.37
C ILE A 30 11.31 -16.33 13.46
N ASN A 31 12.16 -16.80 14.36
CA ASN A 31 12.76 -15.96 15.39
C ASN A 31 13.85 -15.09 14.77
N ILE A 32 13.69 -13.77 14.89
CA ILE A 32 14.60 -12.78 14.29
C ILE A 32 15.47 -12.07 15.33
N SER A 33 15.33 -12.37 16.63
CA SER A 33 16.06 -11.68 17.70
C SER A 33 17.57 -11.95 17.69
N ASN A 34 18.00 -13.06 17.10
CA ASN A 34 19.43 -13.35 16.92
C ASN A 34 20.10 -12.44 15.88
N VAL A 35 19.32 -11.78 15.03
CA VAL A 35 19.80 -10.98 13.89
C VAL A 35 19.57 -9.49 14.15
N PHE A 36 18.38 -9.13 14.62
CA PHE A 36 18.01 -7.74 14.91
C PHE A 36 18.13 -7.38 16.40
N GLY A 37 18.62 -8.31 17.23
CA GLY A 37 18.76 -8.13 18.67
C GLY A 37 17.44 -8.22 19.43
N ALA A 38 17.51 -7.92 20.73
CA ALA A 38 16.36 -8.00 21.64
C ALA A 38 15.25 -6.97 21.34
N ALA A 39 15.61 -5.84 20.71
CA ALA A 39 14.65 -4.85 20.25
C ALA A 39 13.84 -5.34 19.03
N GLY A 40 14.39 -6.28 18.25
CA GLY A 40 13.74 -6.79 17.05
C GLY A 40 13.54 -5.70 16.00
N LEU A 41 12.38 -5.72 15.34
CA LEU A 41 11.92 -4.70 14.40
C LEU A 41 10.73 -3.95 14.99
N ASN A 42 10.78 -2.62 15.00
CA ASN A 42 9.70 -1.76 15.45
C ASN A 42 8.81 -1.40 14.28
N PHE A 43 7.57 -1.87 14.30
CA PHE A 43 6.58 -1.51 13.29
C PHE A 43 5.33 -0.97 13.98
N PHE A 44 4.96 0.27 13.65
CA PHE A 44 3.86 1.01 14.29
C PHE A 44 3.93 0.98 15.82
N GLY A 45 5.11 1.30 16.37
CA GLY A 45 5.33 1.37 17.82
C GLY A 45 5.42 0.02 18.53
N THR A 46 5.28 -1.10 17.82
CA THR A 46 5.38 -2.43 18.39
C THR A 46 6.68 -3.11 17.98
N ASN A 47 7.43 -3.61 18.97
CA ASN A 47 8.67 -4.37 18.74
C ASN A 47 8.37 -5.85 18.51
N TYR A 48 8.78 -6.35 17.35
CA TYR A 48 8.60 -7.74 16.93
C TYR A 48 9.95 -8.47 16.91
N THR A 49 10.01 -9.57 17.66
CA THR A 49 11.17 -10.49 17.69
C THR A 49 10.92 -11.78 16.92
N SER A 50 9.73 -11.92 16.34
CA SER A 50 9.39 -13.00 15.43
C SER A 50 8.52 -12.49 14.29
N ILE A 51 8.61 -13.16 13.15
CA ILE A 51 7.78 -12.93 11.97
C ILE A 51 7.32 -14.27 11.41
N SER A 52 6.29 -14.28 10.58
CA SER A 52 5.98 -15.42 9.73
C SER A 52 6.03 -15.02 8.28
N VAL A 53 6.64 -15.89 7.48
CA VAL A 53 6.63 -15.83 6.02
C VAL A 53 5.70 -16.94 5.53
N ASN A 54 4.80 -16.61 4.61
CA ASN A 54 4.01 -17.59 3.90
C ASN A 54 4.36 -17.61 2.41
N ASN A 55 3.80 -18.58 1.71
CA ASN A 55 3.92 -18.68 0.27
C ASN A 55 3.16 -17.54 -0.44
N ASN A 56 2.04 -17.05 0.09
CA ASN A 56 1.16 -16.00 -0.47
C ASN A 56 1.74 -14.57 -0.51
N GLY A 57 3.06 -14.44 -0.68
CA GLY A 57 3.69 -13.16 -0.95
C GLY A 57 3.67 -12.18 0.21
N ASN A 58 3.61 -12.64 1.47
CA ASN A 58 3.61 -11.74 2.61
C ASN A 58 4.48 -12.17 3.79
N ILE A 59 4.96 -11.15 4.51
CA ILE A 59 5.60 -11.26 5.82
C ILE A 59 4.68 -10.62 6.84
N THR A 60 4.34 -11.37 7.88
CA THR A 60 3.52 -10.89 9.00
C THR A 60 4.36 -10.79 10.27
N PHE A 61 4.13 -9.73 11.06
CA PHE A 61 4.90 -9.45 12.27
C PHE A 61 4.23 -10.11 13.48
N GLY A 62 4.99 -10.94 14.22
CA GLY A 62 4.50 -11.80 15.30
C GLY A 62 4.25 -13.26 14.88
N GLY A 63 2.99 -13.68 14.83
CA GLY A 63 2.48 -14.99 14.35
C GLY A 63 2.38 -15.16 12.82
N GLY A 64 1.65 -16.16 12.34
CA GLY A 64 1.24 -16.31 10.93
C GLY A 64 -0.26 -16.08 10.70
N LEU A 65 -0.67 -15.78 9.47
CA LEU A 65 -2.09 -15.73 9.06
C LEU A 65 -2.46 -17.09 8.48
N SER A 66 -3.59 -17.66 8.92
CA SER A 66 -4.06 -18.98 8.46
C SER A 66 -5.00 -18.90 7.25
N THR A 67 -5.09 -17.76 6.59
CA THR A 67 -6.10 -17.47 5.56
C THR A 67 -5.48 -16.88 4.30
N TYR A 68 -6.09 -17.27 3.19
CA TYR A 68 -6.06 -16.68 1.85
C TYR A 68 -5.91 -15.14 1.88
N THR A 69 -5.05 -14.56 1.03
CA THR A 69 -4.95 -13.09 0.88
C THR A 69 -4.97 -12.66 -0.58
N PRO A 70 -6.14 -12.28 -1.12
CA PRO A 70 -6.17 -11.40 -2.28
C PRO A 70 -7.43 -10.52 -2.33
N TYR A 71 -7.43 -9.41 -1.59
CA TYR A 71 -8.00 -8.13 -2.05
C TYR A 71 -7.51 -6.93 -1.22
N GLY A 72 -6.25 -6.97 -0.80
CA GLY A 72 -5.68 -5.96 0.08
C GLY A 72 -5.66 -6.44 1.52
N MET A 73 -4.75 -5.87 2.29
CA MET A 73 -4.43 -6.23 3.68
C MET A 73 -5.56 -5.86 4.66
N GLN A 74 -6.71 -5.50 4.10
CA GLN A 74 -7.93 -5.03 4.72
C GLN A 74 -8.45 -6.08 5.71
N GLY A 75 -8.79 -5.65 6.92
CA GLY A 75 -9.26 -6.54 7.98
C GLY A 75 -8.17 -7.39 8.65
N SER A 76 -6.90 -7.29 8.24
CA SER A 76 -5.82 -7.94 8.96
C SER A 76 -5.59 -7.26 10.31
N SER A 77 -5.79 -8.01 11.40
CA SER A 77 -5.42 -7.60 12.77
C SER A 77 -3.92 -7.74 13.05
N ARG A 78 -3.11 -7.94 12.01
CA ARG A 78 -1.70 -8.24 12.10
C ARG A 78 -0.93 -7.34 11.14
N PRO A 79 0.13 -6.65 11.61
CA PRO A 79 0.96 -5.87 10.72
C PRO A 79 1.64 -6.81 9.73
N MET A 80 1.69 -6.36 8.48
CA MET A 80 2.13 -7.15 7.36
C MET A 80 2.86 -6.26 6.37
N ILE A 81 3.83 -6.84 5.66
CA ILE A 81 4.43 -6.28 4.45
C ILE A 81 4.22 -7.30 3.35
N ALA A 82 3.64 -6.86 2.24
CA ALA A 82 3.30 -7.69 1.10
C ALA A 82 3.96 -7.12 -0.17
N PRO A 83 5.04 -7.74 -0.67
CA PRO A 83 5.66 -7.40 -1.96
C PRO A 83 4.72 -7.46 -3.16
N PHE A 84 3.65 -8.25 -3.07
CA PHE A 84 2.62 -8.37 -4.09
C PHE A 84 1.33 -8.90 -3.46
N PHE A 85 0.19 -8.65 -4.11
CA PHE A 85 -1.12 -9.17 -3.68
C PHE A 85 -1.60 -10.30 -4.60
N ALA A 86 -1.07 -11.49 -4.39
CA ALA A 86 -1.48 -12.67 -5.15
C ALA A 86 -1.52 -13.93 -4.28
N ASP A 87 -2.43 -14.82 -4.67
CA ASP A 87 -2.58 -16.17 -4.15
C ASP A 87 -1.67 -17.13 -4.95
N VAL A 88 -0.67 -17.71 -4.30
CA VAL A 88 0.37 -18.48 -5.00
C VAL A 88 0.54 -19.86 -4.40
N ASP A 89 0.73 -20.85 -5.27
CA ASP A 89 0.80 -22.27 -4.90
C ASP A 89 2.18 -22.87 -5.19
N THR A 90 2.91 -23.17 -4.13
CA THR A 90 4.24 -23.81 -4.21
C THR A 90 4.18 -25.33 -4.19
N ARG A 91 3.00 -25.96 -4.13
CA ARG A 91 2.85 -27.43 -4.23
C ARG A 91 3.15 -27.98 -5.63
N GLY A 92 3.33 -27.10 -6.62
CA GLY A 92 3.88 -27.47 -7.92
C GLY A 92 5.32 -27.98 -7.82
N GLY A 93 5.82 -28.61 -8.90
CA GLY A 93 7.25 -28.89 -9.04
C GLY A 93 8.01 -27.67 -9.57
N THR A 94 9.23 -27.89 -10.05
CA THR A 94 10.02 -26.88 -10.78
C THR A 94 9.31 -26.45 -12.07
N VAL A 95 9.43 -25.18 -12.41
CA VAL A 95 8.85 -24.51 -13.58
C VAL A 95 9.96 -23.97 -14.49
N SER A 96 9.59 -23.28 -15.57
CA SER A 96 10.56 -22.58 -16.41
C SER A 96 10.97 -21.28 -15.75
N ALA A 97 12.27 -21.05 -15.60
CA ALA A 97 12.80 -19.83 -15.01
C ALA A 97 12.33 -18.60 -15.81
N THR A 98 11.87 -17.54 -15.12
CA THR A 98 11.65 -16.26 -15.79
C THR A 98 12.96 -15.61 -16.21
N PRO A 99 12.98 -14.86 -17.33
CA PRO A 99 14.16 -14.09 -17.72
C PRO A 99 14.42 -12.91 -16.74
N GLY A 100 15.62 -12.86 -16.18
CA GLY A 100 16.06 -11.83 -15.23
C GLY A 100 16.83 -12.49 -14.08
N GLY A 101 17.72 -11.76 -13.39
CA GLY A 101 18.28 -12.20 -12.10
C GLY A 101 18.95 -13.57 -12.06
N THR A 102 18.72 -14.27 -10.95
CA THR A 102 19.15 -15.66 -10.71
C THR A 102 17.96 -16.59 -10.54
N SER A 103 16.77 -16.20 -11.02
CA SER A 103 15.62 -17.09 -11.04
C SER A 103 16.01 -18.48 -11.52
N THR A 104 15.56 -19.50 -10.77
CA THR A 104 15.84 -20.91 -11.11
C THR A 104 14.60 -21.66 -11.53
N GLY A 105 13.42 -21.02 -11.52
CA GLY A 105 12.16 -21.72 -11.73
C GLY A 105 11.87 -22.74 -10.64
N SER A 106 12.34 -22.54 -9.41
CA SER A 106 12.20 -23.56 -8.35
C SER A 106 10.76 -23.73 -7.87
N ASN A 107 9.92 -22.70 -8.06
CA ASN A 107 8.57 -22.59 -7.52
C ASN A 107 8.57 -22.81 -6.00
N LEU A 108 9.45 -22.08 -5.31
CA LEU A 108 9.71 -22.20 -3.88
C LEU A 108 9.91 -20.82 -3.25
N VAL A 109 9.76 -20.79 -1.92
CA VAL A 109 10.07 -19.62 -1.11
C VAL A 109 11.28 -19.92 -0.23
N TYR A 110 12.26 -19.04 -0.30
CA TYR A 110 13.49 -19.09 0.46
C TYR A 110 13.60 -17.89 1.38
N TYR A 111 14.31 -18.05 2.48
CA TYR A 111 14.73 -16.94 3.32
C TYR A 111 16.15 -17.12 3.85
N ASP A 112 16.80 -16.00 4.14
CA ASP A 112 18.13 -15.97 4.72
C ASP A 112 18.33 -14.77 5.65
N PHE A 113 19.28 -14.93 6.56
CA PHE A 113 19.69 -13.93 7.51
C PHE A 113 21.14 -13.55 7.31
N ASN A 114 21.46 -12.29 7.55
CA ASN A 114 22.84 -11.90 7.82
C ASN A 114 22.88 -10.93 8.98
N SER A 115 23.76 -11.23 9.92
CA SER A 115 23.91 -10.57 11.21
C SER A 115 24.90 -9.40 11.21
N THR A 116 25.43 -9.00 10.05
CA THR A 116 26.28 -7.81 9.94
C THR A 116 25.49 -6.54 10.19
N GLY A 117 26.13 -5.55 10.81
CA GLY A 117 25.47 -4.30 11.20
C GLY A 117 24.34 -4.55 12.18
N TYR A 118 23.15 -4.02 11.88
CA TYR A 118 21.93 -4.21 12.66
C TYR A 118 21.08 -5.39 12.18
N GLY A 119 21.66 -6.26 11.36
CA GLY A 119 21.01 -7.44 10.82
C GLY A 119 20.16 -7.16 9.58
N ALA A 120 19.94 -8.19 8.79
CA ALA A 120 18.97 -8.19 7.71
C ALA A 120 18.37 -9.58 7.49
N LEU A 121 17.13 -9.58 7.01
CA LEU A 121 16.38 -10.74 6.53
C LEU A 121 16.16 -10.53 5.03
N THR A 122 16.35 -11.57 4.25
CA THR A 122 15.97 -11.60 2.84
C THR A 122 14.99 -12.75 2.62
N VAL A 123 13.86 -12.48 1.98
CA VAL A 123 12.88 -13.48 1.55
C VAL A 123 12.78 -13.44 0.04
N THR A 124 12.81 -14.60 -0.62
CA THR A 124 12.70 -14.72 -2.08
C THR A 124 11.60 -15.70 -2.44
N TRP A 125 10.63 -15.23 -3.22
CA TRP A 125 9.65 -16.06 -3.91
C TRP A 125 10.19 -16.26 -5.33
N ASP A 126 10.70 -17.46 -5.63
CA ASP A 126 11.34 -17.78 -6.93
C ASP A 126 10.35 -18.49 -7.85
N ASP A 127 9.81 -17.75 -8.82
CA ASP A 127 8.84 -18.22 -9.81
C ASP A 127 7.69 -19.02 -9.23
N VAL A 128 7.09 -18.46 -8.17
CA VAL A 128 5.98 -19.12 -7.51
C VAL A 128 4.74 -19.07 -8.41
N GLY A 129 4.17 -20.24 -8.71
CA GLY A 129 3.04 -20.34 -9.63
C GLY A 129 1.72 -19.91 -9.01
N TYR A 130 0.73 -19.59 -9.84
CA TYR A 130 -0.62 -19.29 -9.40
C TYR A 130 -1.40 -20.57 -9.03
N PHE A 131 -2.35 -20.50 -8.09
CA PHE A 131 -3.16 -21.65 -7.62
C PHE A 131 -3.79 -22.46 -8.76
N SER A 132 -4.38 -21.80 -9.75
CA SER A 132 -5.03 -22.47 -10.88
C SER A 132 -4.13 -22.65 -12.11
N SER A 133 -2.95 -22.03 -12.14
CA SER A 133 -1.98 -22.17 -13.24
C SER A 133 -0.55 -22.06 -12.74
N LYS A 134 0.18 -23.17 -12.84
CA LYS A 134 1.57 -23.29 -12.37
C LYS A 134 2.60 -22.85 -13.42
N THR A 135 2.14 -22.40 -14.59
CA THR A 135 2.99 -22.03 -15.72
C THR A 135 2.74 -20.62 -16.24
N ASP A 136 1.64 -20.00 -15.81
CA ASP A 136 1.31 -18.64 -16.20
C ASP A 136 1.71 -17.67 -15.10
N LYS A 137 2.14 -16.46 -15.48
CA LYS A 137 2.49 -15.37 -14.55
C LYS A 137 3.55 -15.76 -13.53
N LEU A 138 4.56 -16.53 -13.96
CA LEU A 138 5.75 -16.77 -13.14
C LEU A 138 6.54 -15.47 -13.02
N ASN A 139 7.19 -15.26 -11.86
CA ASN A 139 8.20 -14.22 -11.65
C ASN A 139 8.91 -14.47 -10.32
N ALA A 140 10.15 -13.98 -10.21
CA ALA A 140 10.86 -13.92 -8.95
C ALA A 140 10.73 -12.56 -8.26
N PHE A 141 10.44 -12.59 -6.95
CA PHE A 141 10.37 -11.43 -6.07
C PHE A 141 11.28 -11.62 -4.85
N GLN A 142 11.92 -10.55 -4.43
CA GLN A 142 12.70 -10.52 -3.20
C GLN A 142 12.29 -9.33 -2.33
N LEU A 143 12.12 -9.61 -1.04
CA LEU A 143 11.92 -8.62 0.01
C LEU A 143 13.08 -8.68 0.98
N GLN A 144 13.67 -7.53 1.32
CA GLN A 144 14.66 -7.42 2.38
C GLN A 144 14.15 -6.50 3.50
N LEU A 145 14.31 -6.95 4.75
CA LEU A 145 14.17 -6.12 5.94
C LEU A 145 15.58 -5.88 6.49
N VAL A 146 16.04 -4.63 6.51
CA VAL A 146 17.42 -4.27 6.87
C VAL A 146 17.41 -3.37 8.10
N GLY A 147 17.94 -3.84 9.22
CA GLY A 147 17.96 -3.09 10.46
C GLY A 147 18.77 -1.79 10.35
N LYS A 148 18.32 -0.75 11.06
CA LYS A 148 18.99 0.54 11.23
C LYS A 148 19.33 0.85 12.70
N GLY A 149 18.99 -0.07 13.61
CA GLY A 149 19.15 0.10 15.05
C GLY A 149 17.91 0.72 15.70
N GLY A 150 17.75 0.50 17.00
CA GLY A 150 16.58 0.99 17.76
C GLY A 150 15.24 0.37 17.34
N GLY A 151 15.25 -0.73 16.59
CA GLY A 151 14.06 -1.33 15.98
C GLY A 151 13.72 -0.78 14.60
N ASN A 152 14.26 0.37 14.19
CA ASN A 152 14.03 0.93 12.86
C ASN A 152 14.65 0.05 11.76
N PHE A 153 14.05 0.04 10.57
CA PHE A 153 14.52 -0.78 9.46
C PHE A 153 14.18 -0.19 8.10
N ASP A 154 14.98 -0.52 7.10
CA ASP A 154 14.63 -0.32 5.70
C ASP A 154 13.91 -1.56 5.19
N VAL A 155 12.97 -1.35 4.28
CA VAL A 155 12.31 -2.40 3.52
C VAL A 155 12.64 -2.20 2.05
N ILE A 156 13.09 -3.27 1.40
CA ILE A 156 13.55 -3.22 0.02
C ILE A 156 12.84 -4.30 -0.79
N PHE A 157 12.06 -3.89 -1.79
CA PHE A 157 11.47 -4.79 -2.77
C PHE A 157 12.28 -4.85 -4.04
N ARG A 158 12.33 -6.04 -4.64
CA ARG A 158 13.01 -6.32 -5.89
C ARG A 158 12.22 -7.36 -6.66
N TYR A 159 12.27 -7.28 -7.97
CA TYR A 159 11.56 -8.18 -8.86
C TYR A 159 12.29 -8.30 -10.19
N GLU A 160 11.97 -9.32 -10.98
CA GLU A 160 12.48 -9.47 -12.34
C GLU A 160 11.58 -8.76 -13.37
N THR A 161 10.26 -8.88 -13.21
CA THR A 161 9.23 -8.16 -13.98
C THR A 161 8.06 -7.73 -13.08
N VAL A 162 7.21 -6.76 -13.48
CA VAL A 162 6.04 -6.35 -12.67
C VAL A 162 4.73 -6.96 -13.19
N ASN A 163 4.80 -7.96 -14.06
CA ASN A 163 3.64 -8.53 -14.77
C ASN A 163 2.75 -9.45 -13.91
N TRP A 164 2.90 -9.38 -12.60
CA TRP A 164 2.03 -10.07 -11.65
C TRP A 164 0.73 -9.31 -11.49
N THR A 165 -0.39 -9.99 -11.64
CA THR A 165 -1.70 -9.35 -11.57
C THR A 165 -2.25 -9.44 -10.16
N THR A 166 -2.77 -8.34 -9.61
CA THR A 166 -3.58 -8.40 -8.38
C THR A 166 -4.97 -8.95 -8.68
N GLY A 167 -5.52 -9.79 -7.79
CA GLY A 167 -6.95 -10.16 -7.83
C GLY A 167 -7.26 -11.56 -7.31
N SER A 168 -8.48 -11.72 -6.77
CA SER A 168 -9.09 -13.02 -6.51
C SER A 168 -9.42 -13.69 -7.85
N ALA A 169 -8.77 -14.79 -8.25
CA ALA A 169 -9.23 -15.55 -9.42
C ALA A 169 -10.56 -16.29 -9.19
N SER A 170 -11.20 -16.12 -8.03
CA SER A 170 -12.59 -16.51 -7.81
C SER A 170 -13.60 -15.55 -8.46
N GLY A 171 -13.16 -14.35 -8.92
CA GLY A 171 -14.05 -13.31 -9.45
C GLY A 171 -14.26 -13.26 -10.96
N GLY A 172 -13.50 -13.98 -11.79
CA GLY A 172 -13.68 -13.84 -13.25
C GLY A 172 -13.05 -14.92 -14.11
N THR A 173 -13.82 -15.40 -15.08
CA THR A 173 -13.34 -16.23 -16.19
C THR A 173 -12.35 -15.43 -17.05
N GLY A 174 -11.12 -15.90 -17.19
CA GLY A 174 -10.18 -15.41 -18.21
C GLY A 174 -8.85 -14.86 -17.70
N GLY A 175 -8.65 -14.70 -16.39
CA GLY A 175 -7.31 -14.54 -15.80
C GLY A 175 -6.47 -13.35 -16.31
N LEU A 176 -7.04 -12.36 -16.99
CA LEU A 176 -6.32 -11.19 -17.53
C LEU A 176 -6.68 -9.91 -16.75
N GLY A 177 -6.63 -9.94 -15.41
CA GLY A 177 -6.72 -8.71 -14.62
C GLY A 177 -5.47 -7.88 -14.83
N GLY A 178 -5.47 -6.97 -15.81
CA GLY A 178 -4.33 -6.13 -16.22
C GLY A 178 -3.84 -5.10 -15.18
N THR A 179 -4.13 -5.29 -13.90
CA THR A 179 -3.63 -4.45 -12.82
C THR A 179 -2.29 -5.00 -12.36
N VAL A 180 -1.25 -4.21 -12.60
CA VAL A 180 0.13 -4.45 -12.16
C VAL A 180 0.17 -4.77 -10.65
N ALA A 181 1.11 -5.61 -10.23
CA ALA A 181 1.25 -6.01 -8.84
C ALA A 181 1.31 -4.79 -7.94
N ARG A 182 0.43 -4.78 -6.96
CA ARG A 182 0.42 -3.77 -5.90
C ARG A 182 1.16 -4.30 -4.70
N ALA A 183 2.00 -3.44 -4.14
CA ALA A 183 2.80 -3.71 -2.97
C ALA A 183 2.32 -2.78 -1.87
N GLY A 184 2.32 -3.24 -0.63
CA GLY A 184 1.80 -2.46 0.47
C GLY A 184 2.13 -3.03 1.83
N TYR A 185 1.67 -2.31 2.84
CA TYR A 185 1.75 -2.74 4.23
C TYR A 185 0.49 -2.40 5.02
N SER A 186 0.30 -3.03 6.18
CA SER A 186 -0.78 -2.72 7.11
C SER A 186 -0.23 -2.50 8.51
N THR A 187 -0.92 -1.66 9.27
CA THR A 187 -0.64 -1.43 10.70
C THR A 187 -1.07 -2.61 11.56
N GLY A 188 -2.01 -3.43 11.06
CA GLY A 188 -2.58 -4.53 11.83
C GLY A 188 -3.71 -4.12 12.77
N ASP A 189 -4.27 -2.93 12.61
CA ASP A 189 -5.48 -2.48 13.34
C ASP A 189 -6.79 -2.99 12.70
N GLY A 190 -6.70 -3.67 11.55
CA GLY A 190 -7.83 -4.16 10.78
C GLY A 190 -8.51 -3.11 9.90
N ALA A 191 -8.06 -1.85 9.94
CA ALA A 191 -8.62 -0.73 9.20
C ALA A 191 -7.60 -0.10 8.23
N SER A 192 -6.38 0.17 8.71
CA SER A 192 -5.38 0.93 7.99
C SER A 192 -4.44 0.02 7.20
N TRP A 193 -4.36 0.28 5.91
CA TRP A 193 -3.39 -0.31 5.00
C TRP A 193 -2.95 0.75 3.99
N TYR A 194 -1.73 0.58 3.51
CA TYR A 194 -1.03 1.57 2.71
C TYR A 194 -0.48 0.86 1.50
N GLU A 195 -0.98 1.28 0.34
CA GLU A 195 -0.37 0.95 -0.93
C GLU A 195 0.91 1.78 -1.08
N LEU A 196 1.96 1.18 -1.62
CA LEU A 196 3.17 1.94 -1.90
C LEU A 196 2.90 2.92 -3.06
N PRO A 197 3.37 4.17 -3.01
CA PRO A 197 3.05 5.23 -3.97
C PRO A 197 3.18 4.90 -5.47
N GLN A 198 4.03 3.95 -5.85
CA GLN A 198 4.20 3.54 -7.25
C GLN A 198 3.58 2.18 -7.60
N SER A 199 3.04 1.49 -6.60
CA SER A 199 2.46 0.16 -6.78
C SER A 199 1.31 0.21 -7.79
N GLY A 200 1.21 -0.78 -8.67
CA GLY A 200 0.20 -0.76 -9.74
C GLY A 200 0.55 0.04 -11.01
N ASN A 201 1.72 0.70 -11.10
CA ASN A 201 2.19 1.35 -12.35
C ASN A 201 3.54 0.77 -12.81
N GLU A 202 3.50 -0.23 -13.70
CA GLU A 202 4.72 -0.93 -14.16
C GLU A 202 5.78 0.04 -14.69
N SER A 203 5.39 1.05 -15.45
CA SER A 203 6.35 2.03 -16.01
C SER A 203 7.00 2.91 -14.93
N ALA A 204 6.25 3.28 -13.89
CA ALA A 204 6.78 4.05 -12.75
C ALA A 204 7.72 3.18 -11.89
N ILE A 205 7.30 1.94 -11.56
CA ILE A 205 8.10 1.02 -10.75
C ILE A 205 9.38 0.62 -11.50
N LEU A 206 9.31 0.30 -12.80
CA LEU A 206 10.48 0.04 -13.66
C LEU A 206 11.39 1.27 -13.84
N GLY A 207 10.90 2.48 -13.53
CA GLY A 207 11.67 3.71 -13.54
C GLY A 207 12.55 3.92 -12.29
N LEU A 208 12.38 3.10 -11.24
CA LEU A 208 13.13 3.23 -9.99
C LEU A 208 14.55 2.67 -10.11
N GLU A 209 15.54 3.55 -9.94
CA GLU A 209 16.96 3.24 -9.67
C GLU A 209 17.65 2.20 -10.58
N THR A 210 18.45 2.71 -11.53
CA THR A 210 19.30 2.00 -12.49
C THR A 210 20.61 1.33 -11.98
N THR A 211 20.99 1.36 -10.69
CA THR A 211 22.33 0.91 -10.31
C THR A 211 22.51 -0.62 -10.40
N PRO A 212 23.70 -1.09 -10.86
CA PRO A 212 23.92 -2.48 -11.18
C PRO A 212 23.84 -3.43 -9.97
N GLY A 213 23.12 -4.54 -10.15
CA GLY A 213 22.95 -5.60 -9.15
C GLY A 213 21.99 -6.71 -9.57
N ASN A 214 21.30 -6.53 -10.70
CA ASN A 214 20.50 -7.54 -11.38
C ASN A 214 20.94 -7.55 -12.85
N THR A 215 21.30 -8.72 -13.40
CA THR A 215 21.63 -8.82 -14.82
C THR A 215 20.35 -8.80 -15.65
N GLY A 216 19.88 -7.61 -16.03
CA GLY A 216 18.92 -7.48 -17.13
C GLY A 216 18.00 -6.26 -17.09
N VAL A 217 17.45 -5.89 -15.94
CA VAL A 217 16.57 -4.72 -15.73
C VAL A 217 16.72 -4.20 -14.29
N ALA A 218 16.57 -2.89 -14.08
CA ALA A 218 16.75 -2.21 -12.80
C ALA A 218 15.42 -1.87 -12.12
N GLY A 219 15.41 -1.79 -10.79
CA GLY A 219 14.20 -1.63 -9.97
C GLY A 219 14.42 -2.11 -8.54
N TYR A 220 14.66 -1.20 -7.59
CA TYR A 220 14.36 -1.49 -6.19
C TYR A 220 13.52 -0.39 -5.59
N TYR A 221 12.43 -0.78 -4.92
CA TYR A 221 11.66 0.15 -4.11
C TYR A 221 12.17 0.04 -2.68
N LYS A 222 12.65 1.15 -2.13
CA LYS A 222 13.08 1.23 -0.74
C LYS A 222 12.16 2.18 0.00
N PHE A 223 11.72 1.75 1.18
CA PHE A 223 11.18 2.67 2.16
C PHE A 223 11.79 2.45 3.54
N SER A 224 12.01 3.51 4.33
CA SER A 224 12.43 3.35 5.73
C SER A 224 11.22 3.33 6.66
N ILE A 225 11.21 2.42 7.62
CA ILE A 225 10.29 2.45 8.76
C ILE A 225 11.00 3.09 9.94
N VAL A 226 10.43 4.17 10.44
CA VAL A 226 10.92 4.90 11.62
C VAL A 226 9.77 5.10 12.60
N SER A 227 9.97 4.67 13.84
CA SER A 227 9.02 4.91 14.93
C SER A 227 9.62 5.80 16.01
N GLY A 228 8.82 6.74 16.47
CA GLY A 228 9.06 7.57 17.65
C GLY A 228 8.95 6.77 18.94
N THR A 229 9.01 7.51 20.03
CA THR A 229 8.87 7.05 21.40
C THR A 229 7.48 7.39 21.92
N SER A 230 7.24 7.16 23.21
CA SER A 230 5.98 7.61 23.83
C SER A 230 6.02 9.06 24.33
N GLY A 231 7.02 9.84 23.91
CA GLY A 231 7.20 11.23 24.31
C GLY A 231 7.17 12.14 23.08
N ASN A 232 7.37 13.45 23.30
CA ASN A 232 7.38 14.40 22.20
C ASN A 232 8.67 14.26 21.38
N ASP A 233 8.54 13.83 20.14
CA ASP A 233 9.64 13.54 19.24
C ASP A 233 9.81 14.60 18.14
N ASN A 234 11.05 14.76 17.67
CA ASN A 234 11.37 15.53 16.48
C ASN A 234 11.94 14.56 15.44
N MET A 235 11.04 14.00 14.65
CA MET A 235 11.32 12.94 13.69
C MET A 235 11.62 13.53 12.32
N GLN A 236 12.59 12.92 11.66
CA GLN A 236 13.03 13.31 10.32
C GLN A 236 13.16 12.06 9.46
N GLY A 237 12.53 12.11 8.29
CA GLY A 237 12.76 11.20 7.20
C GLY A 237 14.09 11.47 6.51
N THR A 238 14.20 10.93 5.31
CA THR A 238 15.37 10.93 4.45
C THR A 238 15.02 11.65 3.15
N ALA A 239 15.75 11.40 2.06
CA ALA A 239 15.41 11.97 0.75
C ALA A 239 14.68 10.96 -0.14
N GLY A 240 14.27 9.83 0.41
CA GLY A 240 13.43 8.85 -0.27
C GLY A 240 12.33 8.40 0.68
N ASN A 241 11.41 7.62 0.14
CA ASN A 241 10.14 7.27 0.78
C ASN A 241 10.32 6.69 2.20
N ASP A 242 9.59 7.22 3.16
CA ASP A 242 9.65 6.84 4.56
C ASP A 242 8.24 6.64 5.14
N SER A 243 8.13 5.74 6.12
CA SER A 243 6.95 5.61 6.97
C SER A 243 7.37 6.05 8.37
N LEU A 244 6.82 7.18 8.81
CA LEU A 244 7.17 7.88 10.04
C LEU A 244 5.98 7.80 11.00
N TYR A 245 6.16 7.08 12.11
CA TYR A 245 5.13 6.88 13.13
C TYR A 245 5.50 7.55 14.45
N GLY A 246 4.80 8.61 14.85
CA GLY A 246 5.06 9.40 16.07
C GLY A 246 4.83 8.61 17.35
N SER A 247 3.76 7.80 17.36
CA SER A 247 3.28 7.01 18.50
C SER A 247 2.44 7.83 19.48
N SER A 248 3.01 8.33 20.57
CA SER A 248 2.25 9.14 21.52
C SER A 248 3.09 10.32 21.96
N GLY A 249 2.48 11.49 22.12
CA GLY A 249 3.22 12.71 22.44
C GLY A 249 2.72 13.83 21.55
N ASN A 250 3.36 14.98 21.60
CA ASN A 250 3.15 16.01 20.58
C ASN A 250 4.40 16.07 19.71
N ASP A 251 4.33 15.45 18.56
CA ASP A 251 5.44 15.15 17.69
C ASP A 251 5.56 16.18 16.57
N VAL A 252 6.80 16.38 16.11
CA VAL A 252 7.09 17.09 14.87
C VAL A 252 7.71 16.08 13.92
N ILE A 253 7.00 15.77 12.83
CA ILE A 253 7.40 14.77 11.86
C ILE A 253 7.64 15.46 10.52
N ASN A 254 8.85 15.33 9.98
CA ASN A 254 9.24 15.91 8.70
C ASN A 254 9.75 14.82 7.74
N GLY A 255 9.00 14.55 6.66
CA GLY A 255 9.34 13.56 5.63
C GLY A 255 10.54 13.96 4.77
N PHE A 256 10.62 15.25 4.43
CA PHE A 256 11.56 15.89 3.51
C PHE A 256 11.30 15.65 2.04
N ALA A 257 11.81 14.56 1.47
CA ALA A 257 11.65 14.30 0.05
C ALA A 257 11.45 12.80 -0.17
N GLY A 258 10.74 12.45 -1.25
CA GLY A 258 10.21 11.11 -1.42
C GLY A 258 8.73 11.11 -1.11
N ASN A 259 8.07 9.99 -1.40
CA ASN A 259 6.65 9.81 -1.15
C ASN A 259 6.51 9.11 0.20
N ASP A 260 6.19 9.88 1.22
CA ASP A 260 6.24 9.50 2.62
C ASP A 260 4.86 9.20 3.20
N VAL A 261 4.80 8.37 4.24
CA VAL A 261 3.60 8.13 5.05
C VAL A 261 3.87 8.66 6.45
N LEU A 262 3.17 9.72 6.83
CA LEU A 262 3.33 10.41 8.11
C LEU A 262 2.13 10.12 9.00
N TYR A 263 2.35 9.48 10.14
CA TYR A 263 1.32 9.17 11.11
C TYR A 263 1.74 9.65 12.51
N GLY A 264 1.18 10.78 12.96
CA GLY A 264 1.41 11.32 14.30
C GLY A 264 0.92 10.39 15.42
N ALA A 265 -0.27 9.85 15.20
CA ALA A 265 -1.01 8.98 16.13
C ALA A 265 -1.60 9.76 17.30
N ALA A 266 -1.25 9.45 18.55
CA ALA A 266 -1.92 10.05 19.70
C ALA A 266 -1.19 11.32 20.13
N GLY A 267 -1.78 12.49 19.89
CA GLY A 267 -1.03 13.71 20.08
C GLY A 267 -1.73 14.95 19.61
N SER A 268 -1.03 16.08 19.67
CA SER A 268 -1.28 17.17 18.72
C SER A 268 0.01 17.30 17.92
N ASP A 269 0.03 16.67 16.76
CA ASP A 269 1.23 16.50 15.99
C ASP A 269 1.33 17.54 14.88
N ARG A 270 2.56 17.81 14.45
CA ARG A 270 2.86 18.65 13.30
C ARG A 270 3.52 17.81 12.23
N LEU A 271 2.79 17.57 11.16
CA LEU A 271 3.22 16.72 10.05
C LEU A 271 3.62 17.60 8.86
N LEU A 272 4.82 17.39 8.33
CA LEU A 272 5.37 18.07 7.16
C LEU A 272 5.87 16.99 6.19
N GLY A 273 5.17 16.77 5.09
CA GLY A 273 5.50 15.77 4.08
C GLY A 273 6.75 16.19 3.32
N GLY A 274 6.67 17.31 2.62
CA GLY A 274 7.79 17.83 1.85
C GLY A 274 7.63 17.47 0.39
N LEU A 275 8.73 17.26 -0.35
CA LEU A 275 8.66 16.99 -1.80
C LEU A 275 8.31 15.53 -2.08
N GLY A 276 7.29 15.27 -2.88
CA GLY A 276 6.83 13.94 -3.24
C GLY A 276 5.34 13.83 -3.00
N ASP A 277 4.75 12.71 -3.41
CA ASP A 277 3.33 12.45 -3.18
C ASP A 277 3.17 11.75 -1.83
N ASP A 278 2.85 12.52 -0.79
CA ASP A 278 2.82 12.09 0.60
C ASP A 278 1.43 11.64 1.06
N THR A 279 1.39 10.82 2.10
CA THR A 279 0.17 10.39 2.79
C THR A 279 0.21 10.77 4.26
N TYR A 280 -0.73 11.61 4.67
CA TYR A 280 -0.93 12.02 6.04
C TYR A 280 -2.02 11.19 6.70
N VAL A 281 -1.71 10.53 7.81
CA VAL A 281 -2.68 9.80 8.64
C VAL A 281 -2.93 10.61 9.89
N VAL A 282 -4.15 11.15 10.00
CA VAL A 282 -4.40 12.30 10.88
C VAL A 282 -5.54 12.04 11.84
N ASP A 283 -5.39 12.55 13.06
CA ASP A 283 -6.50 12.73 13.98
C ASP A 283 -7.01 14.19 13.98
N ALA A 284 -7.93 14.52 14.88
CA ALA A 284 -8.56 15.83 14.93
C ALA A 284 -7.67 16.96 15.51
N LEU A 285 -6.55 16.63 16.13
CA LEU A 285 -5.63 17.54 16.82
C LEU A 285 -4.38 17.86 16.00
N ASP A 286 -4.15 17.10 14.93
CA ASP A 286 -2.98 17.24 14.07
C ASP A 286 -3.02 18.49 13.19
N THR A 287 -1.82 18.96 12.85
CA THR A 287 -1.61 20.09 11.93
C THR A 287 -0.69 19.67 10.79
N LEU A 288 -1.15 19.89 9.57
CA LEU A 288 -0.41 19.54 8.35
C LEU A 288 0.20 20.81 7.78
N VAL A 289 1.41 20.70 7.26
CA VAL A 289 2.08 21.78 6.54
C VAL A 289 2.56 21.29 5.22
N GLU A 290 1.91 21.80 4.17
CA GLU A 290 2.23 21.51 2.78
C GLU A 290 2.47 22.82 2.02
N LEU A 291 3.47 22.83 1.13
CA LEU A 291 3.76 24.00 0.29
C LEU A 291 3.37 23.74 -1.16
N ALA A 292 3.18 24.82 -1.90
CA ALA A 292 2.81 24.73 -3.31
C ALA A 292 3.89 24.01 -4.15
N ASN A 293 3.44 23.14 -5.05
CA ASN A 293 4.27 22.36 -5.99
C ASN A 293 5.19 21.33 -5.31
N GLN A 294 4.75 20.75 -4.20
CA GLN A 294 5.52 19.72 -3.51
C GLN A 294 5.09 18.30 -3.86
N GLY A 295 3.87 18.08 -4.34
CA GLY A 295 3.43 16.78 -4.83
C GLY A 295 1.92 16.77 -5.06
N ILE A 296 1.35 15.58 -5.11
CA ILE A 296 -0.08 15.32 -5.01
C ILE A 296 -0.31 14.48 -3.75
N ASP A 297 -0.82 15.14 -2.71
CA ASP A 297 -0.83 14.56 -1.37
C ASP A 297 -2.20 13.99 -0.99
N VAL A 298 -2.19 13.05 -0.06
CA VAL A 298 -3.38 12.36 0.46
C VAL A 298 -3.49 12.57 1.96
N VAL A 299 -4.66 12.99 2.42
CA VAL A 299 -5.02 12.95 3.84
C VAL A 299 -5.96 11.79 4.11
N GLN A 300 -5.63 10.95 5.08
CA GLN A 300 -6.47 9.89 5.61
C GLN A 300 -6.98 10.30 7.00
N ALA A 301 -8.29 10.45 7.15
CA ALA A 301 -8.90 10.96 8.38
C ALA A 301 -9.99 10.03 8.92
N GLU A 302 -9.92 9.73 10.23
CA GLU A 302 -10.95 8.94 10.92
C GLU A 302 -12.18 9.77 11.35
N THR A 303 -12.09 11.10 11.23
CA THR A 303 -13.14 12.05 11.58
C THR A 303 -13.47 12.97 10.39
N SER A 304 -14.48 13.84 10.55
CA SER A 304 -14.78 14.80 9.48
C SER A 304 -13.60 15.75 9.28
N TYR A 305 -13.21 15.98 8.04
CA TYR A 305 -11.98 16.69 7.72
C TYR A 305 -12.19 17.74 6.62
N THR A 306 -11.43 18.82 6.69
CA THR A 306 -11.35 19.86 5.67
C THR A 306 -9.90 19.99 5.24
N LEU A 307 -9.63 19.81 3.96
CA LEU A 307 -8.28 19.93 3.41
C LEU A 307 -7.74 21.35 3.62
N GLY A 308 -6.51 21.44 4.13
CA GLY A 308 -5.73 22.67 4.14
C GLY A 308 -5.23 23.02 2.74
N ASP A 309 -4.58 24.18 2.58
CA ASP A 309 -3.97 24.59 1.31
C ASP A 309 -2.93 23.55 0.82
N ASN A 310 -2.81 23.40 -0.50
CA ASN A 310 -1.84 22.50 -1.16
C ASN A 310 -2.02 21.00 -0.89
N LEU A 311 -3.20 20.57 -0.40
CA LEU A 311 -3.54 19.16 -0.26
C LEU A 311 -4.62 18.80 -1.30
N GLU A 312 -4.41 17.72 -2.04
CA GLU A 312 -5.24 17.38 -3.21
C GLU A 312 -6.27 16.30 -2.89
N ASN A 313 -5.95 15.31 -2.05
CA ASN A 313 -6.81 14.15 -1.86
C ASN A 313 -7.20 13.93 -0.41
N LEU A 314 -8.44 13.48 -0.19
CA LEU A 314 -8.97 13.12 1.12
C LEU A 314 -9.59 11.72 1.07
N ILE A 315 -9.24 10.88 2.04
CA ILE A 315 -9.83 9.57 2.26
C ILE A 315 -10.38 9.51 3.68
N LEU A 316 -11.69 9.27 3.81
CA LEU A 316 -12.35 9.10 5.09
C LEU A 316 -12.30 7.63 5.52
N THR A 317 -11.52 7.32 6.55
CA THR A 317 -11.26 5.95 7.01
C THR A 317 -12.10 5.53 8.21
N GLY A 318 -12.76 6.49 8.88
CA GLY A 318 -13.60 6.21 10.04
C GLY A 318 -14.85 5.39 9.70
N ASN A 319 -15.51 4.79 10.69
CA ASN A 319 -16.73 3.98 10.51
C ASN A 319 -18.04 4.73 10.86
N SER A 320 -17.96 6.02 11.18
CA SER A 320 -19.11 6.86 11.53
C SER A 320 -19.56 7.71 10.34
N SER A 321 -20.74 8.34 10.41
CA SER A 321 -21.10 9.40 9.46
C SER A 321 -20.20 10.61 9.65
N ILE A 322 -19.23 10.75 8.75
CA ILE A 322 -18.23 11.82 8.72
C ILE A 322 -18.25 12.50 7.34
N ASN A 323 -17.71 13.70 7.25
CA ASN A 323 -17.80 14.52 6.04
C ASN A 323 -16.41 14.91 5.55
N GLY A 324 -16.28 15.08 4.24
CA GLY A 324 -15.07 15.54 3.59
C GLY A 324 -15.32 16.90 2.95
N THR A 325 -14.42 17.85 3.19
CA THR A 325 -14.42 19.14 2.50
C THR A 325 -13.07 19.37 1.83
N GLY A 326 -13.09 19.71 0.55
CA GLY A 326 -11.93 20.14 -0.23
C GLY A 326 -11.45 21.54 0.14
N ASN A 327 -10.63 22.11 -0.73
CA ASN A 327 -10.05 23.45 -0.63
C ASN A 327 -10.31 24.25 -1.93
N ALA A 328 -9.34 25.03 -2.41
CA ALA A 328 -9.46 25.81 -3.64
C ALA A 328 -8.83 25.13 -4.87
N LEU A 329 -8.25 23.95 -4.69
CA LEU A 329 -7.63 23.12 -5.72
C LEU A 329 -8.65 22.12 -6.26
N ASN A 330 -8.24 21.34 -7.26
CA ASN A 330 -9.04 20.21 -7.72
C ASN A 330 -8.84 19.05 -6.76
N ASN A 331 -9.85 18.69 -5.98
CA ASN A 331 -9.73 17.65 -4.99
C ASN A 331 -10.35 16.32 -5.41
N THR A 332 -9.79 15.21 -4.94
CA THR A 332 -10.46 13.90 -4.96
C THR A 332 -10.81 13.48 -3.53
N ILE A 333 -12.09 13.25 -3.27
CA ILE A 333 -12.60 12.87 -1.95
C ILE A 333 -13.19 11.45 -2.02
N VAL A 334 -12.68 10.58 -1.16
CA VAL A 334 -13.16 9.21 -0.96
C VAL A 334 -13.88 9.17 0.38
N GLY A 335 -15.13 8.69 0.38
CA GLY A 335 -15.93 8.50 1.58
C GLY A 335 -15.73 7.15 2.25
N ASN A 336 -16.48 6.93 3.32
CA ASN A 336 -16.61 5.63 3.95
C ASN A 336 -17.97 5.00 3.59
N SER A 337 -18.25 3.79 4.10
CA SER A 337 -19.54 3.12 3.87
C SER A 337 -20.70 3.65 4.75
N SER A 338 -20.55 4.84 5.35
CA SER A 338 -21.59 5.53 6.11
C SER A 338 -22.10 6.75 5.33
N ASN A 339 -23.14 7.41 5.85
CA ASN A 339 -23.65 8.63 5.22
C ASN A 339 -22.60 9.75 5.26
N ASN A 340 -22.17 10.25 4.10
CA ASN A 340 -21.21 11.34 3.98
C ASN A 340 -21.80 12.60 3.35
N ILE A 341 -21.22 13.75 3.68
CA ILE A 341 -21.32 14.97 2.87
C ILE A 341 -19.96 15.19 2.21
N PHE A 342 -19.95 15.22 0.88
CA PHE A 342 -18.80 15.59 0.06
C PHE A 342 -18.97 17.02 -0.39
N ASN A 343 -18.07 17.89 0.05
CA ASN A 343 -18.05 19.28 -0.37
C ASN A 343 -16.72 19.57 -1.08
N GLY A 344 -16.72 19.70 -2.42
CA GLY A 344 -15.49 20.02 -3.16
C GLY A 344 -14.96 21.42 -2.87
N ALA A 345 -15.82 22.31 -2.36
CA ALA A 345 -15.55 23.73 -2.17
C ALA A 345 -15.34 24.46 -3.51
N ALA A 346 -14.11 24.78 -3.89
CA ALA A 346 -13.82 25.46 -5.14
C ALA A 346 -12.75 24.68 -5.90
N GLY A 347 -12.90 24.58 -7.22
CA GLY A 347 -12.02 23.74 -8.03
C GLY A 347 -12.86 22.96 -9.03
N THR A 348 -12.27 21.92 -9.59
CA THR A 348 -12.97 20.85 -10.28
C THR A 348 -12.77 19.59 -9.46
N ASP A 349 -13.80 19.22 -8.70
CA ASP A 349 -13.70 18.27 -7.61
C ASP A 349 -14.36 16.95 -7.96
N PHE A 350 -13.78 15.87 -7.44
CA PHE A 350 -14.19 14.51 -7.69
C PHE A 350 -14.58 13.83 -6.38
N VAL A 351 -15.69 13.10 -6.42
CA VAL A 351 -15.92 12.02 -5.45
C VAL A 351 -15.48 10.70 -6.06
N SER A 352 -14.83 9.85 -5.28
CA SER A 352 -14.38 8.53 -5.74
C SER A 352 -14.97 7.41 -4.89
N TYR A 353 -15.56 6.44 -5.59
CA TYR A 353 -16.09 5.20 -5.03
C TYR A 353 -15.21 3.99 -5.36
N ALA A 354 -13.99 4.20 -5.88
CA ALA A 354 -13.11 3.13 -6.39
C ALA A 354 -12.75 2.03 -5.36
N TYR A 355 -12.95 2.28 -4.06
CA TYR A 355 -12.74 1.29 -2.99
C TYR A 355 -14.03 0.56 -2.55
N SER A 356 -15.17 0.84 -3.18
CA SER A 356 -16.43 0.14 -2.99
C SER A 356 -16.32 -1.30 -3.52
N ASN A 357 -16.95 -2.25 -2.82
CA ASN A 357 -17.06 -3.65 -3.26
C ASN A 357 -18.33 -3.90 -4.11
N TYR A 358 -19.04 -2.84 -4.49
CA TYR A 358 -20.30 -2.89 -5.22
C TYR A 358 -20.40 -1.73 -6.20
N GLY A 359 -21.00 -1.97 -7.35
CA GLY A 359 -21.39 -0.90 -8.27
C GLY A 359 -22.26 0.16 -7.60
N VAL A 360 -22.01 1.43 -7.92
CA VAL A 360 -22.62 2.58 -7.26
C VAL A 360 -23.66 3.27 -8.13
N ARG A 361 -24.54 4.05 -7.48
CA ARG A 361 -25.49 4.93 -8.14
C ARG A 361 -25.33 6.35 -7.64
N VAL A 362 -24.84 7.24 -8.51
CA VAL A 362 -24.55 8.64 -8.16
C VAL A 362 -25.30 9.57 -9.10
N ASP A 363 -25.97 10.57 -8.54
CA ASP A 363 -26.67 11.62 -9.28
C ASP A 363 -26.25 13.00 -8.77
N LEU A 364 -25.32 13.65 -9.47
CA LEU A 364 -24.82 14.98 -9.12
C LEU A 364 -25.87 16.08 -9.30
N SER A 365 -26.96 15.83 -10.03
CA SER A 365 -28.07 16.79 -10.14
C SER A 365 -28.93 16.83 -8.88
N ASN A 366 -28.87 15.78 -8.06
CA ASN A 366 -29.55 15.71 -6.78
C ASN A 366 -28.68 16.32 -5.67
N THR A 367 -29.03 17.55 -5.26
CA THR A 367 -28.35 18.26 -4.16
C THR A 367 -28.78 17.80 -2.76
N GLY A 368 -29.71 16.85 -2.68
CA GLY A 368 -30.14 16.24 -1.44
C GLY A 368 -29.40 14.93 -1.15
N SER A 369 -29.63 14.40 0.05
CA SER A 369 -29.12 13.09 0.42
C SER A 369 -29.69 11.99 -0.49
N GLN A 370 -28.84 11.10 -0.98
CA GLN A 370 -29.18 10.03 -1.91
C GLN A 370 -28.49 8.73 -1.57
N TYR A 371 -29.16 7.61 -1.79
CA TYR A 371 -28.56 6.30 -1.54
C TYR A 371 -27.65 5.90 -2.71
N THR A 372 -26.36 5.75 -2.43
CA THR A 372 -25.30 5.49 -3.42
C THR A 372 -24.88 4.02 -3.50
N TYR A 373 -25.50 3.17 -2.67
CA TYR A 373 -25.02 1.82 -2.30
C TYR A 373 -23.80 1.80 -1.38
N GLN A 374 -23.22 2.96 -1.03
CA GLN A 374 -22.20 3.11 0.02
C GLN A 374 -22.69 3.94 1.22
N GLY A 375 -23.94 4.39 1.19
CA GLY A 375 -24.48 5.25 2.24
C GLY A 375 -25.54 6.17 1.66
N TYR A 376 -26.11 7.02 2.52
CA TYR A 376 -26.90 8.17 2.09
C TYR A 376 -26.00 9.39 1.99
N ASP A 377 -25.49 9.67 0.80
CA ASP A 377 -24.48 10.70 0.57
C ASP A 377 -25.10 11.98 0.04
N THR A 378 -24.43 13.11 0.27
CA THR A 378 -24.78 14.43 -0.28
C THR A 378 -23.58 15.04 -0.98
N PHE A 379 -23.77 15.54 -2.21
CA PHE A 379 -22.72 16.16 -3.00
C PHE A 379 -22.94 17.67 -3.08
N VAL A 380 -21.90 18.43 -2.76
CA VAL A 380 -21.87 19.90 -2.79
C VAL A 380 -20.62 20.32 -3.56
N SER A 381 -20.79 21.12 -4.62
CA SER A 381 -19.68 21.55 -5.48
C SER A 381 -18.80 20.37 -5.92
N ILE A 382 -19.41 19.37 -6.56
CA ILE A 382 -18.70 18.21 -7.12
C ILE A 382 -19.00 18.17 -8.62
N GLU A 383 -17.96 18.15 -9.42
CA GLU A 383 -18.03 18.12 -10.88
C GLU A 383 -17.77 16.72 -11.44
N GLY A 384 -17.06 15.87 -10.69
CA GLY A 384 -16.61 14.55 -11.15
C GLY A 384 -16.97 13.39 -10.23
N VAL A 385 -17.12 12.21 -10.84
CA VAL A 385 -17.33 10.94 -10.14
C VAL A 385 -16.42 9.87 -10.73
N PHE A 386 -15.63 9.22 -9.88
CA PHE A 386 -15.03 7.93 -10.17
C PHE A 386 -15.92 6.82 -9.58
N GLY A 387 -16.40 5.94 -10.45
CA GLY A 387 -17.14 4.74 -10.09
C GLY A 387 -16.23 3.63 -9.58
N THR A 388 -16.62 2.40 -9.82
CA THR A 388 -16.00 1.17 -9.33
C THR A 388 -15.55 0.31 -10.51
N ASP A 389 -14.99 -0.87 -10.23
CA ASP A 389 -14.76 -1.87 -11.27
C ASP A 389 -16.01 -2.71 -11.57
N ASP A 390 -17.11 -2.50 -10.83
CA ASP A 390 -18.41 -3.12 -11.05
C ASP A 390 -19.33 -2.19 -11.89
N SER A 391 -20.48 -2.71 -12.32
CA SER A 391 -21.45 -1.95 -13.12
C SER A 391 -22.05 -0.73 -12.38
N ASP A 392 -21.73 0.47 -12.83
CA ASP A 392 -22.16 1.73 -12.20
C ASP A 392 -23.32 2.43 -12.92
N THR A 393 -23.99 3.35 -12.21
CA THR A 393 -24.91 4.33 -12.79
C THR A 393 -24.57 5.74 -12.31
N LEU A 394 -23.95 6.54 -13.18
CA LEU A 394 -23.46 7.87 -12.86
C LEU A 394 -24.22 8.92 -13.67
N THR A 395 -24.79 9.92 -12.99
CA THR A 395 -25.53 11.03 -13.59
C THR A 395 -24.89 12.37 -13.19
N GLY A 396 -24.57 13.19 -14.19
CA GLY A 396 -24.07 14.56 -14.04
C GLY A 396 -25.17 15.56 -13.67
N ASN A 397 -24.82 16.85 -13.70
CA ASN A 397 -25.71 17.98 -13.41
C ASN A 397 -25.74 18.97 -14.58
N ASP A 398 -26.05 20.24 -14.30
CA ASP A 398 -26.12 21.30 -15.31
C ASP A 398 -24.76 21.97 -15.59
N LEU A 399 -23.68 21.47 -14.96
CA LEU A 399 -22.30 21.91 -15.17
C LEU A 399 -21.55 20.91 -16.05
N ALA A 400 -20.32 21.25 -16.46
CA ALA A 400 -19.45 20.28 -17.13
C ALA A 400 -19.03 19.19 -16.15
N ASN A 401 -19.35 17.92 -16.45
CA ASN A 401 -19.06 16.79 -15.57
C ASN A 401 -18.00 15.84 -16.13
N PHE A 402 -17.28 15.19 -15.22
CA PHE A 402 -16.36 14.10 -15.51
C PHE A 402 -16.89 12.80 -14.88
N LEU A 403 -17.45 11.92 -15.69
CA LEU A 403 -17.99 10.64 -15.22
C LEU A 403 -17.10 9.50 -15.70
N ILE A 404 -16.52 8.77 -14.77
CA ILE A 404 -15.62 7.65 -15.04
C ILE A 404 -16.26 6.43 -14.39
N GLY A 405 -16.84 5.54 -15.19
CA GLY A 405 -17.47 4.30 -14.71
C GLY A 405 -16.43 3.38 -14.11
N GLY A 406 -15.62 2.77 -14.98
CA GLY A 406 -14.50 1.94 -14.57
C GLY A 406 -14.46 0.71 -15.45
N ALA A 407 -14.33 -0.47 -14.85
CA ALA A 407 -14.53 -1.74 -15.54
C ALA A 407 -16.02 -2.10 -15.63
N ASP A 408 -16.32 -3.28 -16.19
CA ASP A 408 -17.69 -3.78 -16.38
C ASP A 408 -18.63 -2.86 -17.21
N SER A 409 -19.94 -2.94 -16.95
CA SER A 409 -20.99 -2.35 -17.80
C SER A 409 -21.64 -1.16 -17.12
N ASP A 410 -21.19 0.04 -17.50
CA ASP A 410 -21.65 1.29 -16.87
C ASP A 410 -22.77 2.00 -17.63
N ILE A 411 -23.56 2.77 -16.89
CA ILE A 411 -24.51 3.75 -17.41
C ILE A 411 -24.02 5.14 -17.02
N LEU A 412 -23.57 5.92 -18.01
CA LEU A 412 -23.12 7.29 -17.83
C LEU A 412 -24.10 8.26 -18.49
N ASN A 413 -24.68 9.16 -17.71
CA ASN A 413 -25.55 10.23 -18.18
C ASN A 413 -24.92 11.58 -17.84
N GLY A 414 -24.44 12.32 -18.84
CA GLY A 414 -23.76 13.60 -18.61
C GLY A 414 -24.61 14.71 -17.98
N GLY A 415 -25.94 14.56 -17.94
CA GLY A 415 -26.81 15.65 -17.49
C GLY A 415 -27.06 16.67 -18.61
N ALA A 416 -27.22 17.95 -18.26
CA ALA A 416 -27.55 19.01 -19.20
C ALA A 416 -26.35 19.82 -19.72
N GLY A 417 -25.20 19.73 -19.03
CA GLY A 417 -23.99 20.53 -19.24
C GLY A 417 -22.95 19.92 -20.18
#